data_AF-A0AA93B9L5-F1
#
_entry.id   AF-A0AA93B9L5-F1
#
_cell.length_a   1.000
_cell.length_b   1.000
_cell.length_c   1.000
_cell.angle_alpha   90.00
_cell.angle_beta   90.00
_cell.angle_gamma   90.00
#
_symmetry.space_group_name_H-M   'P 1'
#
loop_
_entity.id
_entity.type
_entity.pdbx_description
1 polymer ?
#
loop_
_entity_poly.entity_id
_entity_poly.type
_entity_poly.pdbx_seq_one_letter_code
_entity_poly.pdbx_strand_id
1 'polypeptide(L)'
;MKNYSLELRRIFDKPYFSVNVADLSLLEKLQNDLKELEGIKNVNISEGKRRHLTIYGETFVDVKEVHKQIKDYLDAFNDANNILENSSKEQVKNPVDNFTPPVPQYMEIPKDCPTVFISHAWDDEEHKKWILKLAHDLEAVYGINVLCDFYNQGGLDLTSFMIHGISKANRVLIIGTPKYKEKSESLDNSGVSFEGMIMSSILFREKNVEAKFIPILKEGSFESSFNTMMGVRTGYDLSTVENYNANIKLLAQDVWNEPAIQRPKRAHKPNFNRVDKEEKQESELPIWKKIVLYEKMQPEEFLVAYNTCLGLLRLNNIQNPIQLAHLVSTFVELDAKGVSLSSEDKNMLKGNIDRLLSSKGNRDDLYECYILYAQTLNVNGYDKDMSDFSCEIRHFFHNRERELWEQFKYKLVLLLENLDDSNVLELKSLHLTAPDHGTAYSSLPLLKYVDLDKLVAKILKLSSTSRTMLADFLIERYFLSYGVESVNENLREDIDALKELSDKLQVAICSLTPVEKLSYYKLTNAITSAFKRCEGTTIRLVD
;
A
#
# COMPACT_ATOMS: atom_id res chain seq x y z
N MET A 1 -2.46 31.97 -20.40
CA MET A 1 -3.03 30.62 -20.61
C MET A 1 -3.84 30.27 -19.37
N LYS A 2 -4.95 29.54 -19.47
CA LYS A 2 -5.67 29.10 -18.26
C LYS A 2 -4.81 28.06 -17.56
N ASN A 3 -4.44 28.29 -16.29
CA ASN A 3 -3.59 27.36 -15.52
C ASN A 3 -4.39 26.19 -14.94
N TYR A 4 -5.59 25.93 -15.48
CA TYR A 4 -6.46 24.83 -15.11
C TYR A 4 -7.21 24.25 -16.32
N SER A 5 -7.61 22.98 -16.21
CA SER A 5 -8.56 22.31 -17.10
C SER A 5 -9.76 21.86 -16.30
N LEU A 6 -10.97 22.08 -16.82
CA LEU A 6 -12.23 21.62 -16.22
C LEU A 6 -12.93 20.66 -17.19
N GLU A 7 -13.11 19.40 -16.80
CA GLU A 7 -13.70 18.35 -17.63
C GLU A 7 -14.91 17.71 -16.95
N LEU A 8 -16.03 17.57 -17.67
CA LEU A 8 -17.17 16.80 -17.18
C LEU A 8 -16.92 15.29 -17.41
N ARG A 9 -16.99 14.50 -16.35
CA ARG A 9 -16.81 13.04 -16.39
C ARG A 9 -18.00 12.33 -15.74
N ARG A 10 -18.08 11.01 -15.90
CA ARG A 10 -19.16 10.18 -15.32
C ARG A 10 -18.59 8.92 -14.70
N ILE A 11 -19.13 8.53 -13.55
CA ILE A 11 -18.91 7.24 -12.89
C ILE A 11 -20.30 6.67 -12.58
N PHE A 12 -20.60 5.46 -13.09
CA PHE A 12 -21.87 4.74 -12.88
C PHE A 12 -23.11 5.67 -12.96
N ASP A 13 -23.23 6.40 -14.08
CA ASP A 13 -24.27 7.40 -14.39
C ASP A 13 -24.33 8.70 -13.57
N LYS A 14 -23.41 8.93 -12.63
CA LYS A 14 -23.32 10.21 -11.90
C LYS A 14 -22.29 11.14 -12.56
N PRO A 15 -22.72 12.32 -13.06
CA PRO A 15 -21.80 13.31 -13.58
C PRO A 15 -21.00 14.00 -12.46
N TYR A 16 -19.72 14.28 -12.71
CA TYR A 16 -18.85 15.05 -11.83
C TYR A 16 -17.88 15.88 -12.66
N PHE A 17 -17.36 16.98 -12.10
CA PHE A 17 -16.30 17.75 -12.74
C PHE A 17 -14.92 17.34 -12.24
N SER A 18 -13.98 17.18 -13.16
CA SER A 18 -12.56 16.96 -12.90
C SER A 18 -11.82 18.26 -13.18
N VAL A 19 -11.13 18.80 -12.16
CA VAL A 19 -10.31 20.01 -12.28
C VAL A 19 -8.85 19.63 -12.12
N ASN A 20 -8.06 19.82 -13.18
CA ASN A 20 -6.61 19.75 -13.11
C ASN A 20 -6.06 21.16 -13.05
N VAL A 21 -5.08 21.40 -12.18
CA VAL A 21 -4.34 22.66 -12.11
C VAL A 21 -2.86 22.40 -12.35
N ALA A 22 -2.16 23.40 -12.91
CA ALA A 22 -0.73 23.29 -13.18
C ALA A 22 0.10 23.27 -11.88
N ASP A 23 -0.29 24.08 -10.89
CA ASP A 23 0.34 24.14 -9.58
C ASP A 23 -0.47 23.32 -8.55
N LEU A 24 0.12 22.20 -8.12
CA LEU A 24 -0.51 21.27 -7.18
C LEU A 24 -0.58 21.81 -5.75
N SER A 25 0.19 22.85 -5.41
CA SER A 25 0.12 23.49 -4.09
C SER A 25 -1.22 24.21 -3.86
N LEU A 26 -1.90 24.58 -4.94
CA LEU A 26 -3.20 25.28 -4.91
C LEU A 26 -4.39 24.33 -4.68
N LEU A 27 -4.18 23.01 -4.72
CA LEU A 27 -5.27 22.02 -4.65
C LEU A 27 -6.05 22.08 -3.35
N GLU A 28 -5.37 22.22 -2.20
CA GLU A 28 -6.03 22.28 -0.89
C GLU A 28 -6.85 23.57 -0.73
N LYS A 29 -6.32 24.70 -1.21
CA LYS A 29 -7.05 25.98 -1.21
C LYS A 29 -8.29 25.91 -2.10
N LEU A 30 -8.11 25.46 -3.35
CA LEU A 30 -9.21 25.28 -4.29
C LEU A 30 -10.26 24.30 -3.79
N GLN A 31 -9.86 23.22 -3.12
CA GLN A 31 -10.78 22.26 -2.52
C GLN A 31 -11.67 22.93 -1.48
N ASN A 32 -11.08 23.71 -0.56
CA ASN A 32 -11.84 24.39 0.48
C ASN A 32 -12.80 25.42 -0.11
N ASP A 33 -12.31 26.27 -1.01
CA ASP A 33 -13.13 27.36 -1.55
C ASP A 33 -14.27 26.85 -2.45
N LEU A 34 -14.01 25.84 -3.29
CA LEU A 34 -15.05 25.25 -4.15
C LEU A 34 -16.09 24.49 -3.34
N LYS A 35 -15.77 24.00 -2.15
CA LYS A 35 -16.72 23.29 -1.28
C LYS A 35 -17.77 24.23 -0.69
N GLU A 36 -17.50 25.53 -0.63
CA GLU A 36 -18.42 26.55 -0.13
C GLU A 36 -19.40 27.07 -1.20
N LEU A 37 -19.30 26.63 -2.46
CA LEU A 37 -20.24 27.03 -3.51
C LEU A 37 -21.59 26.29 -3.37
N GLU A 38 -22.68 27.05 -3.49
CA GLU A 38 -24.05 26.54 -3.37
C GLU A 38 -24.34 25.46 -4.44
N GLY A 39 -24.87 24.32 -4.01
CA GLY A 39 -25.16 23.18 -4.89
C GLY A 39 -23.97 22.25 -5.15
N ILE A 40 -22.82 22.44 -4.48
CA ILE A 40 -21.69 21.50 -4.48
C ILE A 40 -21.71 20.64 -3.20
N LYS A 41 -21.79 19.33 -3.37
CA LYS A 41 -21.82 18.37 -2.24
C LYS A 41 -20.45 18.08 -1.68
N ASN A 42 -19.53 17.73 -2.58
CA ASN A 42 -18.22 17.20 -2.24
C ASN A 42 -17.18 17.65 -3.27
N VAL A 43 -16.05 18.15 -2.78
CA VAL A 43 -14.83 18.40 -3.57
C VAL A 43 -13.72 17.55 -2.98
N ASN A 44 -13.18 16.61 -3.76
CA ASN A 44 -12.17 15.66 -3.30
C ASN A 44 -10.88 15.82 -4.10
N ILE A 45 -9.73 15.84 -3.42
CA ILE A 45 -8.43 15.64 -4.08
C ILE A 45 -8.32 14.15 -4.41
N SER A 46 -8.35 13.82 -5.70
CA SER A 46 -8.31 12.46 -6.22
C SER A 46 -6.93 12.11 -6.76
N GLU A 47 -6.42 10.95 -6.36
CA GLU A 47 -5.13 10.43 -6.81
C GLU A 47 -5.35 9.39 -7.91
N GLY A 48 -5.26 9.86 -9.17
CA GLY A 48 -5.23 9.01 -10.36
C GLY A 48 -3.85 9.02 -11.02
N LYS A 49 -3.78 9.04 -12.36
CA LYS A 49 -2.50 9.25 -13.09
C LYS A 49 -1.82 10.59 -12.73
N ARG A 50 -2.59 11.57 -12.26
CA ARG A 50 -2.16 12.85 -11.68
C ARG A 50 -3.10 13.24 -10.53
N ARG A 51 -2.60 14.02 -9.57
CA ARG A 51 -3.40 14.65 -8.52
C ARG A 51 -4.30 15.73 -9.13
N HIS A 52 -5.60 15.68 -8.84
CA HIS A 52 -6.61 16.59 -9.39
C HIS A 52 -7.83 16.68 -8.45
N LEU A 53 -8.72 17.64 -8.66
CA LEU A 53 -9.97 17.75 -7.90
C LEU A 53 -11.12 17.05 -8.62
N THR A 54 -11.98 16.39 -7.87
CA THR A 54 -13.28 15.89 -8.33
C THR A 54 -14.41 16.56 -7.56
N ILE A 55 -15.37 17.14 -8.31
CA ILE A 55 -16.45 17.97 -7.78
C ILE A 55 -17.79 17.30 -8.10
N TYR A 56 -18.59 17.06 -7.06
CA TYR A 56 -19.92 16.47 -7.15
C TYR A 56 -21.00 17.47 -6.73
N GLY A 57 -22.13 17.48 -7.45
CA GLY A 57 -23.30 18.31 -7.09
C GLY A 57 -24.09 17.74 -5.91
N GLU A 58 -24.88 18.59 -5.26
CA GLU A 58 -25.80 18.25 -4.18
C GLU A 58 -26.86 17.21 -4.59
N THR A 59 -27.40 16.52 -3.58
CA THR A 59 -28.47 15.52 -3.81
C THR A 59 -29.65 16.26 -4.45
N PHE A 60 -30.09 15.83 -5.64
CA PHE A 60 -31.13 16.45 -6.48
C PHE A 60 -30.71 17.65 -7.35
N VAL A 61 -29.42 18.02 -7.40
CA VAL A 61 -28.89 19.02 -8.35
C VAL A 61 -27.91 18.32 -9.32
N ASP A 62 -28.18 18.35 -10.62
CA ASP A 62 -27.20 17.87 -11.60
C ASP A 62 -25.99 18.80 -11.55
N VAL A 63 -24.79 18.27 -11.36
CA VAL A 63 -23.56 19.06 -11.28
C VAL A 63 -23.38 19.98 -12.51
N LYS A 64 -24.01 19.65 -13.65
CA LYS A 64 -24.04 20.51 -14.84
C LYS A 64 -24.69 21.87 -14.59
N GLU A 65 -25.63 21.98 -13.66
CA GLU A 65 -26.31 23.23 -13.31
C GLU A 65 -25.37 24.20 -12.57
N VAL A 66 -24.40 23.69 -11.82
CA VAL A 66 -23.37 24.48 -11.12
C VAL A 66 -22.08 24.67 -11.94
N HIS A 67 -22.02 24.16 -13.18
CA HIS A 67 -20.85 24.30 -14.06
C HIS A 67 -20.42 25.75 -14.23
N LYS A 68 -21.38 26.66 -14.46
CA LYS A 68 -21.08 28.08 -14.66
C LYS A 68 -20.42 28.68 -13.42
N GLN A 69 -20.91 28.35 -12.23
CA GLN A 69 -20.37 28.86 -10.96
C GLN A 69 -18.96 28.33 -10.69
N ILE A 70 -18.73 27.03 -10.90
CA ILE A 70 -17.38 26.41 -10.77
C ILE A 70 -16.40 27.09 -11.73
N LYS A 71 -16.82 27.32 -12.97
CA LYS A 71 -15.98 27.94 -14.00
C LYS A 71 -15.70 29.41 -13.70
N ASP A 72 -16.70 30.18 -13.30
CA ASP A 72 -16.57 31.60 -12.95
C ASP A 72 -15.63 31.76 -11.73
N TYR A 73 -15.73 30.85 -10.75
CA TYR A 73 -14.81 30.80 -9.62
C TYR A 73 -13.36 30.51 -10.05
N LEU A 74 -13.16 29.47 -10.87
CA LEU A 74 -11.82 29.08 -11.33
C LEU A 74 -11.19 30.15 -12.23
N ASP A 75 -11.99 30.85 -13.05
CA ASP A 75 -11.53 31.99 -13.86
C ASP A 75 -11.12 33.16 -12.95
N ALA A 76 -11.94 33.54 -11.96
CA ALA A 76 -11.60 34.59 -11.01
C ALA A 76 -10.36 34.25 -10.16
N PHE A 77 -10.22 33.00 -9.72
CA PHE A 77 -9.07 32.53 -8.96
C PHE A 77 -7.79 32.54 -9.79
N ASN A 78 -7.87 32.11 -11.05
CA ASN A 78 -6.75 32.16 -12.00
C ASN A 78 -6.35 33.61 -12.31
N ASP A 79 -7.32 34.52 -12.45
CA ASP A 79 -7.05 35.94 -12.69
C ASP A 79 -6.46 36.63 -11.45
N ALA A 80 -6.94 36.32 -10.24
CA ALA A 80 -6.37 36.83 -9.00
C ALA A 80 -4.94 36.34 -8.75
N ASN A 81 -4.64 35.07 -9.06
CA ASN A 81 -3.28 34.54 -8.99
C ASN A 81 -2.37 35.15 -10.07
N ASN A 82 -2.86 35.37 -11.28
CA ASN A 82 -2.12 36.08 -12.32
C ASN A 82 -1.89 37.56 -11.95
N ILE A 83 -2.83 38.21 -11.25
CA ILE A 83 -2.67 39.57 -10.73
C ILE A 83 -1.68 39.60 -9.56
N LEU A 84 -1.63 38.58 -8.68
CA LEU A 84 -0.60 38.44 -7.64
C LEU A 84 0.78 38.19 -8.27
N GLU A 85 0.89 37.34 -9.29
CA GLU A 85 2.13 37.14 -10.05
C GLU A 85 2.57 38.40 -10.82
N ASN A 86 1.63 39.22 -11.30
CA ASN A 86 1.94 40.46 -12.04
C ASN A 86 2.14 41.68 -11.13
N SER A 87 1.50 41.75 -9.95
CA SER A 87 1.71 42.81 -8.95
C SER A 87 2.98 42.59 -8.12
N SER A 88 3.47 41.35 -8.05
CA SER A 88 4.83 41.04 -7.58
C SER A 88 5.92 41.57 -8.52
N LYS A 89 5.57 42.03 -9.74
CA LYS A 89 6.49 42.48 -10.78
C LYS A 89 6.55 44.00 -10.99
N GLU A 90 5.85 44.83 -10.22
CA GLU A 90 6.04 46.28 -10.28
C GLU A 90 6.40 46.91 -8.92
N GLN A 91 7.64 47.38 -8.88
CA GLN A 91 8.25 48.36 -7.96
C GLN A 91 8.88 47.86 -6.64
N VAL A 92 10.00 47.14 -6.79
CA VAL A 92 11.29 47.63 -6.28
C VAL A 92 12.30 47.46 -7.42
N LYS A 93 13.00 48.52 -7.82
CA LYS A 93 14.14 48.39 -8.74
C LYS A 93 15.26 47.62 -8.04
N ASN A 94 15.22 46.29 -8.13
CA ASN A 94 16.25 45.37 -7.69
C ASN A 94 16.78 44.59 -8.91
N PRO A 95 18.05 44.16 -8.90
CA PRO A 95 18.84 44.01 -10.11
C PRO A 95 18.48 42.74 -10.90
N VAL A 96 18.24 42.92 -12.21
CA VAL A 96 18.15 41.91 -13.29
C VAL A 96 17.04 40.86 -13.12
N ASP A 97 15.90 41.08 -13.79
CA ASP A 97 14.70 40.20 -13.87
C ASP A 97 14.90 38.78 -14.45
N ASN A 98 16.14 38.33 -14.68
CA ASN A 98 16.46 37.01 -15.23
C ASN A 98 17.15 36.08 -14.21
N PHE A 99 17.23 36.45 -12.94
CA PHE A 99 17.83 35.60 -11.90
C PHE A 99 16.75 34.89 -11.09
N THR A 100 16.38 33.68 -11.53
CA THR A 100 15.64 32.74 -10.68
C THR A 100 16.60 32.20 -9.60
N PRO A 101 16.18 32.11 -8.32
CA PRO A 101 16.99 31.49 -7.29
C PRO A 101 17.38 30.05 -7.68
N PRO A 102 18.56 29.57 -7.27
CA PRO A 102 18.96 28.19 -7.50
C PRO A 102 17.96 27.20 -6.93
N VAL A 103 17.53 26.26 -7.77
CA VAL A 103 16.74 25.11 -7.33
C VAL A 103 17.67 24.11 -6.64
N PRO A 104 17.33 23.60 -5.43
CA PRO A 104 18.14 22.56 -4.79
C PRO A 104 18.19 21.28 -5.62
N GLN A 105 19.37 20.65 -5.74
CA GLN A 105 19.58 19.48 -6.60
C GLN A 105 18.58 18.33 -6.35
N TYR A 106 18.20 18.08 -5.08
CA TYR A 106 17.26 17.01 -4.72
C TYR A 106 15.81 17.24 -5.17
N MET A 107 15.48 18.41 -5.74
CA MET A 107 14.16 18.68 -6.33
C MET A 107 14.05 18.21 -7.78
N GLU A 108 15.17 18.07 -8.50
CA GLU A 108 15.21 17.75 -9.92
C GLU A 108 15.90 16.41 -10.19
N ILE A 109 15.44 15.35 -9.51
CA ILE A 109 16.03 14.01 -9.67
C ILE A 109 15.53 13.35 -10.96
N PRO A 110 16.43 12.90 -11.86
CA PRO A 110 16.05 12.16 -13.06
C PRO A 110 15.42 10.81 -12.71
N LYS A 111 14.45 10.36 -13.51
CA LYS A 111 13.74 9.08 -13.28
C LYS A 111 14.45 7.86 -13.89
N ASP A 112 15.27 8.07 -14.90
CA ASP A 112 15.81 7.01 -15.76
C ASP A 112 17.23 6.58 -15.37
N CYS A 113 17.80 7.16 -14.31
CA CYS A 113 19.10 6.77 -13.78
C CYS A 113 19.09 6.72 -12.24
N PRO A 114 19.92 5.87 -11.62
CA PRO A 114 20.09 5.88 -10.18
C PRO A 114 20.70 7.21 -9.73
N THR A 115 20.27 7.66 -8.55
CA THR A 115 20.81 8.85 -7.88
C THR A 115 21.66 8.44 -6.69
N VAL A 116 22.86 9.00 -6.61
CA VAL A 116 23.77 8.83 -5.47
C VAL A 116 23.96 10.14 -4.73
N PHE A 117 24.04 10.07 -3.41
CA PHE A 117 24.44 11.20 -2.56
C PHE A 117 25.88 10.99 -2.09
N ILE A 118 26.75 12.00 -2.24
CA ILE A 118 28.13 11.94 -1.73
C ILE A 118 28.19 12.62 -0.36
N SER A 119 28.49 11.84 0.68
CA SER A 119 28.71 12.28 2.05
C SER A 119 30.21 12.30 2.33
N HIS A 120 30.76 13.44 2.74
CA HIS A 120 32.19 13.60 2.98
C HIS A 120 32.48 14.60 4.10
N ALA A 121 33.70 14.59 4.63
CA ALA A 121 34.17 15.65 5.51
C ALA A 121 34.75 16.80 4.67
N TRP A 122 34.40 18.04 5.03
CA TRP A 122 35.12 19.19 4.48
C TRP A 122 36.60 19.10 4.90
N ASP A 123 37.46 18.93 3.90
CA ASP A 123 38.90 18.73 4.06
C ASP A 123 39.68 19.79 3.26
N ASP A 124 40.75 19.41 2.57
CA ASP A 124 41.56 20.30 1.74
C ASP A 124 41.09 20.39 0.26
N GLU A 125 41.72 21.28 -0.50
CA GLU A 125 41.43 21.48 -1.92
C GLU A 125 41.75 20.24 -2.78
N GLU A 126 42.65 19.36 -2.34
CA GLU A 126 42.96 18.12 -3.04
C GLU A 126 41.79 17.12 -2.90
N HIS A 127 41.23 17.00 -1.70
CA HIS A 127 40.04 16.22 -1.43
C HIS A 127 38.86 16.70 -2.26
N LYS A 128 38.63 18.02 -2.31
CA LYS A 128 37.57 18.62 -3.13
C LYS A 128 37.73 18.26 -4.61
N LYS A 129 38.93 18.40 -5.17
CA LYS A 129 39.21 18.00 -6.56
C LYS A 129 38.95 16.52 -6.81
N TRP A 130 39.34 15.68 -5.86
CA TRP A 130 39.10 14.24 -5.94
C TRP A 130 37.61 13.89 -5.93
N ILE A 131 36.82 14.52 -5.06
CA ILE A 131 35.36 14.34 -4.99
C ILE A 131 34.69 14.81 -6.29
N LEU A 132 35.08 15.98 -6.81
CA LEU A 132 34.54 16.48 -8.07
C LEU A 132 34.89 15.57 -9.25
N LYS A 133 36.10 14.98 -9.27
CA LYS A 133 36.47 13.96 -10.26
C LYS A 133 35.56 12.73 -10.14
N LEU A 134 35.33 12.22 -8.94
CA LEU A 134 34.44 11.09 -8.70
C LEU A 134 33.01 11.38 -9.18
N ALA A 135 32.47 12.54 -8.80
CA ALA A 135 31.14 12.98 -9.22
C ALA A 135 31.04 13.08 -10.74
N HIS A 136 32.02 13.73 -11.38
CA HIS A 136 32.09 13.83 -12.84
C HIS A 136 32.16 12.46 -13.52
N ASP A 137 33.00 11.54 -13.04
CA ASP A 137 33.13 10.22 -13.66
C ASP A 137 31.81 9.43 -13.54
N LEU A 138 31.14 9.47 -12.39
CA LEU A 138 29.83 8.83 -12.18
C LEU A 138 28.75 9.40 -13.11
N GLU A 139 28.67 10.74 -13.24
CA GLU A 139 27.70 11.39 -14.11
C GLU A 139 28.01 11.21 -15.60
N ALA A 140 29.17 11.67 -16.04
CA ALA A 140 29.51 11.80 -17.45
C ALA A 140 29.85 10.47 -18.12
N VAL A 141 30.43 9.51 -17.38
CA VAL A 141 30.87 8.22 -17.95
C VAL A 141 29.86 7.11 -17.69
N TYR A 142 29.23 7.10 -16.50
CA TYR A 142 28.36 6.00 -16.07
C TYR A 142 26.88 6.35 -15.99
N GLY A 143 26.50 7.60 -16.30
CA GLY A 143 25.11 8.03 -16.37
C GLY A 143 24.38 7.97 -15.03
N ILE A 144 25.09 8.20 -13.92
CA ILE A 144 24.54 8.18 -12.56
C ILE A 144 24.37 9.62 -12.10
N ASN A 145 23.18 10.00 -11.65
CA ASN A 145 22.93 11.35 -11.12
C ASN A 145 23.61 11.52 -9.74
N VAL A 146 24.40 12.59 -9.54
CA VAL A 146 25.15 12.80 -8.30
C VAL A 146 24.62 14.03 -7.55
N LEU A 147 24.24 13.83 -6.29
CA LEU A 147 23.97 14.90 -5.34
C LEU A 147 25.24 15.16 -4.52
N CYS A 148 25.86 16.33 -4.72
CA CYS A 148 27.09 16.73 -4.01
C CYS A 148 26.98 18.20 -3.57
N ASP A 149 27.36 18.50 -2.33
CA ASP A 149 27.27 19.85 -1.77
C ASP A 149 28.13 20.88 -2.51
N PHE A 150 29.22 20.48 -3.16
CA PHE A 150 30.04 21.38 -3.99
C PHE A 150 29.32 21.93 -5.23
N TYR A 151 28.21 21.32 -5.66
CA TYR A 151 27.36 21.86 -6.72
C TYR A 151 26.26 22.80 -6.21
N ASN A 152 26.10 22.92 -4.88
CA ASN A 152 25.14 23.85 -4.31
C ASN A 152 25.58 25.30 -4.52
N GLN A 153 24.63 26.13 -4.96
CA GLN A 153 24.81 27.56 -4.97
C GLN A 153 24.65 28.14 -3.56
N GLY A 154 25.27 29.29 -3.30
CA GLY A 154 25.22 29.94 -2.00
C GLY A 154 23.79 30.30 -1.56
N GLY A 155 23.52 30.18 -0.26
CA GLY A 155 22.22 30.48 0.36
C GLY A 155 21.32 29.26 0.58
N LEU A 156 21.70 28.08 0.10
CA LEU A 156 21.00 26.82 0.38
C LEU A 156 21.29 26.32 1.81
N ASP A 157 20.25 25.85 2.50
CA ASP A 157 20.39 25.19 3.80
C ASP A 157 20.97 23.78 3.62
N LEU A 158 22.23 23.62 4.06
CA LEU A 158 22.95 22.33 4.01
C LEU A 158 22.23 21.24 4.82
N THR A 159 21.52 21.61 5.89
CA THR A 159 20.75 20.68 6.73
C THR A 159 19.64 20.02 5.92
N SER A 160 18.82 20.84 5.26
CA SER A 160 17.75 20.39 4.36
C SER A 160 18.30 19.60 3.17
N PHE A 161 19.42 20.04 2.59
CA PHE A 161 20.09 19.32 1.51
C PHE A 161 20.51 17.91 1.92
N MET A 162 21.11 17.75 3.11
CA MET A 162 21.50 16.44 3.62
C MET A 162 20.27 15.55 3.88
N ILE A 163 19.26 16.03 4.62
CA ILE A 163 18.07 15.24 4.95
C ILE A 163 17.38 14.76 3.67
N HIS A 164 17.09 15.68 2.76
CA HIS A 164 16.33 15.37 1.55
C HIS A 164 17.17 14.63 0.51
N GLY A 165 18.46 14.98 0.37
CA GLY A 165 19.39 14.29 -0.52
C GLY A 165 19.58 12.83 -0.12
N ILE A 166 19.86 12.55 1.16
CA ILE A 166 19.99 11.18 1.67
C ILE A 166 18.67 10.41 1.53
N SER A 167 17.54 11.03 1.87
CA SER A 167 16.23 10.38 1.77
C SER A 167 15.91 9.96 0.34
N LYS A 168 16.11 10.85 -0.65
CA LYS A 168 15.74 10.62 -2.04
C LYS A 168 16.77 9.83 -2.86
N ALA A 169 18.03 9.78 -2.44
CA ALA A 169 19.06 9.01 -3.16
C ALA A 169 18.82 7.49 -3.06
N ASN A 170 19.13 6.78 -4.15
CA ASN A 170 19.07 5.31 -4.19
C ASN A 170 20.25 4.66 -3.44
N ARG A 171 21.41 5.33 -3.45
CA ARG A 171 22.62 4.96 -2.70
C ARG A 171 23.29 6.19 -2.12
N VAL A 172 24.05 6.01 -1.04
CA VAL A 172 24.80 7.07 -0.36
C VAL A 172 26.26 6.63 -0.29
N LEU A 173 27.15 7.39 -0.94
CA LEU A 173 28.58 7.15 -0.95
C LEU A 173 29.21 7.90 0.21
N ILE A 174 29.93 7.20 1.09
CA ILE A 174 30.59 7.82 2.25
C ILE A 174 32.08 7.84 2.00
N ILE A 175 32.63 9.04 1.84
CA ILE A 175 34.04 9.21 1.51
C ILE A 175 34.88 9.18 2.79
N GLY A 176 35.58 8.06 3.00
CA GLY A 176 36.41 7.81 4.16
C GLY A 176 37.81 8.41 4.01
N THR A 177 38.18 9.22 5.00
CA THR A 177 39.54 9.67 5.31
C THR A 177 39.76 9.56 6.82
N PRO A 178 41.01 9.58 7.31
CA PRO A 178 41.27 9.63 8.76
C PRO A 178 40.54 10.78 9.46
N LYS A 179 40.46 11.93 8.80
CA LYS A 179 39.74 13.12 9.28
C LYS A 179 38.22 12.95 9.28
N TYR A 180 37.66 12.21 8.32
CA TYR A 180 36.24 11.85 8.34
C TYR A 180 35.91 11.03 9.59
N LYS A 181 36.74 10.03 9.91
CA LYS A 181 36.57 9.22 11.11
C LYS A 181 36.62 10.08 12.37
N GLU A 182 37.65 10.91 12.51
CA GLU A 182 37.81 11.83 13.64
C GLU A 182 36.56 12.70 13.85
N LYS A 183 36.07 13.36 12.80
CA LYS A 183 34.85 14.19 12.86
C LYS A 183 33.59 13.40 13.18
N SER A 184 33.48 12.17 12.66
CA SER A 184 32.32 11.31 12.91
C SER A 184 32.25 10.77 14.33
N GLU A 185 33.40 10.69 15.03
CA GLU A 185 33.53 10.17 16.39
C GLU A 185 33.62 11.28 17.45
N SER A 186 33.95 12.52 17.07
CA SER A 186 34.00 13.66 17.99
C SER A 186 32.59 14.09 18.44
N LEU A 187 32.31 13.97 19.74
CA LEU A 187 31.07 14.38 20.43
C LEU A 187 31.09 15.87 20.87
N ASP A 188 31.63 16.77 20.06
CA ASP A 188 31.81 18.15 20.52
C ASP A 188 30.51 18.97 20.43
N ASN A 189 30.21 19.64 21.56
CA ASN A 189 29.06 20.49 21.88
C ASN A 189 28.89 21.77 21.02
N SER A 190 29.41 21.79 19.80
CA SER A 190 29.32 22.93 18.86
C SER A 190 28.25 22.75 17.78
N GLY A 191 27.42 21.71 17.85
CA GLY A 191 26.33 21.48 16.90
C GLY A 191 26.72 20.66 15.66
N VAL A 192 27.85 19.93 15.70
CA VAL A 192 28.30 19.08 14.59
C VAL A 192 28.50 17.63 15.06
N SER A 193 27.39 16.99 15.42
CA SER A 193 27.21 15.53 15.29
C SER A 193 25.94 15.24 14.46
N PHE A 194 25.57 16.18 13.59
CA PHE A 194 24.33 16.08 12.80
C PHE A 194 24.41 14.93 11.78
N GLU A 195 25.54 14.76 11.08
CA GLU A 195 25.71 13.66 10.12
C GLU A 195 25.68 12.29 10.80
N GLY A 196 26.39 12.11 11.92
CA GLY A 196 26.35 10.86 12.70
C GLY A 196 24.97 10.57 13.30
N MET A 197 24.22 11.61 13.67
CA MET A 197 22.87 11.50 14.23
C MET A 197 21.80 11.28 13.15
N ILE A 198 21.94 11.89 11.97
CA ILE A 198 21.09 11.66 10.79
C ILE A 198 21.34 10.27 10.23
N MET A 199 22.59 9.87 10.07
CA MET A 199 22.94 8.52 9.65
C MET A 199 22.42 7.46 10.63
N SER A 200 22.66 7.63 11.93
CA SER A 200 22.16 6.67 12.93
C SER A 200 20.63 6.68 12.99
N SER A 201 19.96 7.83 12.94
CA SER A 201 18.49 7.92 12.98
C SER A 201 17.80 7.39 11.72
N ILE A 202 18.39 7.57 10.53
CA ILE A 202 17.90 6.98 9.27
C ILE A 202 18.14 5.46 9.28
N LEU A 203 19.32 5.00 9.72
CA LEU A 203 19.62 3.57 9.89
C LEU A 203 18.70 2.89 10.91
N PHE A 204 18.25 3.60 11.97
CA PHE A 204 17.36 3.07 13.00
C PHE A 204 15.87 3.07 12.61
N ARG A 205 15.41 4.00 11.76
CA ARG A 205 13.99 4.21 11.47
C ARG A 205 13.45 3.41 10.28
N GLU A 206 14.29 3.13 9.29
CA GLU A 206 13.87 2.40 8.09
C GLU A 206 14.21 0.91 8.24
N LYS A 207 13.21 0.03 8.17
CA LYS A 207 13.38 -1.43 8.38
C LYS A 207 14.12 -2.18 7.25
N ASN A 208 14.64 -1.48 6.23
CA ASN A 208 15.22 -2.07 5.01
C ASN A 208 16.44 -1.29 4.44
N VAL A 209 17.35 -0.74 5.27
CA VAL A 209 18.47 0.13 4.81
C VAL A 209 19.84 -0.56 4.70
N GLU A 210 19.92 -1.87 4.90
CA GLU A 210 21.23 -2.54 5.06
C GLU A 210 22.22 -2.28 3.90
N ALA A 211 21.74 -2.02 2.68
CA ALA A 211 22.56 -1.79 1.48
C ALA A 211 22.53 -0.36 0.90
N LYS A 212 21.96 0.64 1.59
CA LYS A 212 21.88 2.02 1.04
C LYS A 212 23.21 2.77 1.09
N PHE A 213 24.02 2.53 2.13
CA PHE A 213 25.27 3.26 2.39
C PHE A 213 26.49 2.44 1.96
N ILE A 214 27.34 3.02 1.10
CA ILE A 214 28.53 2.40 0.52
C ILE A 214 29.77 3.16 0.99
N PRO A 215 30.66 2.55 1.80
CA PRO A 215 31.95 3.14 2.14
C PRO A 215 32.87 3.24 0.92
N ILE A 216 33.47 4.40 0.70
CA ILE A 216 34.45 4.67 -0.35
C ILE A 216 35.74 5.16 0.29
N LEU A 217 36.82 4.39 0.20
CA LEU A 217 38.10 4.79 0.78
C LEU A 217 38.84 5.76 -0.16
N LYS A 218 39.08 6.99 0.30
CA LYS A 218 39.91 7.99 -0.40
C LYS A 218 41.34 8.03 0.15
N GLU A 219 41.53 7.80 1.44
CA GLU A 219 42.83 7.88 2.09
C GLU A 219 42.88 6.99 3.34
N GLY A 220 44.06 6.45 3.66
CA GLY A 220 44.28 5.58 4.82
C GLY A 220 43.83 4.13 4.56
N SER A 221 43.19 3.52 5.54
CA SER A 221 42.56 2.20 5.47
C SER A 221 41.09 2.29 5.90
N PHE A 222 40.28 1.27 5.58
CA PHE A 222 38.89 1.23 6.05
C PHE A 222 38.77 1.34 7.58
N GLU A 223 39.73 0.78 8.32
CA GLU A 223 39.76 0.86 9.78
C GLU A 223 40.15 2.25 10.29
N SER A 224 41.10 2.92 9.64
CA SER A 224 41.54 4.27 10.05
C SER A 224 40.58 5.37 9.61
N SER A 225 39.74 5.10 8.62
CA SER A 225 39.00 6.14 7.88
C SER A 225 37.48 6.07 8.05
N PHE A 226 36.98 5.08 8.81
CA PHE A 226 35.57 4.93 9.17
C PHE A 226 35.40 4.55 10.64
N ASN A 227 34.26 4.91 11.23
CA ASN A 227 33.88 4.44 12.56
C ASN A 227 33.54 2.93 12.55
N THR A 228 33.44 2.31 13.74
CA THR A 228 33.24 0.85 13.88
C THR A 228 32.00 0.32 13.16
N MET A 229 30.94 1.14 13.00
CA MET A 229 29.72 0.74 12.30
C MET A 229 29.88 0.71 10.77
N MET A 230 30.71 1.59 10.21
CA MET A 230 30.94 1.69 8.77
C MET A 230 32.14 0.87 8.29
N GLY A 231 33.17 0.69 9.14
CA GLY A 231 34.38 -0.07 8.81
C GLY A 231 34.16 -1.58 8.59
N VAL A 232 33.03 -2.13 9.04
CA VAL A 232 32.65 -3.54 8.83
C VAL A 232 31.80 -3.78 7.57
N ARG A 233 31.43 -2.72 6.84
CA ARG A 233 30.61 -2.82 5.62
C ARG A 233 31.49 -3.04 4.39
N THR A 234 30.97 -3.74 3.39
CA THR A 234 31.62 -3.88 2.07
C THR A 234 31.61 -2.52 1.36
N GLY A 235 32.75 -2.13 0.81
CA GLY A 235 32.94 -0.85 0.12
C GLY A 235 34.01 -0.93 -0.97
N TYR A 236 34.36 0.21 -1.56
CA TYR A 236 35.33 0.30 -2.66
C TYR A 236 36.54 1.13 -2.25
N ASP A 237 37.73 0.61 -2.55
CA ASP A 237 38.98 1.35 -2.39
C ASP A 237 39.26 2.17 -3.65
N LEU A 238 39.27 3.49 -3.53
CA LEU A 238 39.59 4.43 -4.60
C LEU A 238 40.77 5.35 -4.22
N SER A 239 41.59 4.93 -3.24
CA SER A 239 42.60 5.77 -2.60
C SER A 239 43.86 6.02 -3.45
N THR A 240 44.17 5.12 -4.38
CA THR A 240 45.27 5.27 -5.34
C THR A 240 44.72 5.35 -6.76
N VAL A 241 45.52 5.84 -7.72
CA VAL A 241 45.11 5.92 -9.13
C VAL A 241 44.80 4.53 -9.69
N GLU A 242 45.60 3.53 -9.32
CA GLU A 242 45.42 2.14 -9.70
C GLU A 242 44.10 1.58 -9.16
N ASN A 243 43.84 1.76 -7.87
CA ASN A 243 42.62 1.29 -7.22
C ASN A 243 41.39 2.02 -7.76
N TYR A 244 41.50 3.34 -7.99
CA TYR A 244 40.45 4.15 -8.58
C TYR A 244 40.03 3.58 -9.94
N ASN A 245 41.00 3.38 -10.84
CA ASN A 245 40.74 2.88 -12.20
C ASN A 245 40.19 1.46 -12.20
N ALA A 246 40.61 0.61 -11.26
CA ALA A 246 40.11 -0.75 -11.14
C ALA A 246 38.68 -0.82 -10.60
N ASN A 247 38.33 0.05 -9.64
CA ASN A 247 37.11 -0.11 -8.85
C ASN A 247 35.98 0.85 -9.23
N ILE A 248 36.23 1.97 -9.90
CA ILE A 248 35.18 2.94 -10.27
C ILE A 248 34.07 2.31 -11.13
N LYS A 249 34.43 1.41 -12.05
CA LYS A 249 33.47 0.65 -12.86
C LYS A 249 32.63 -0.31 -12.01
N LEU A 250 33.26 -0.97 -11.03
CA LEU A 250 32.57 -1.91 -10.14
C LEU A 250 31.57 -1.17 -9.24
N LEU A 251 31.97 -0.01 -8.71
CA LEU A 251 31.09 0.89 -7.97
C LEU A 251 29.89 1.32 -8.82
N ALA A 252 30.11 1.75 -10.06
CA ALA A 252 29.03 2.14 -10.96
C ALA A 252 28.06 0.99 -11.24
N GLN A 253 28.59 -0.22 -11.51
CA GLN A 253 27.78 -1.43 -11.70
C GLN A 253 26.91 -1.76 -10.49
N ASP A 254 27.45 -1.64 -9.28
CA ASP A 254 26.73 -1.85 -8.02
C ASP A 254 25.60 -0.83 -7.82
N VAL A 255 25.86 0.45 -8.11
CA VAL A 255 24.84 1.51 -8.06
C VAL A 255 23.67 1.24 -9.03
N TRP A 256 23.96 0.66 -10.20
CA TRP A 256 22.95 0.21 -11.17
C TRP A 256 22.24 -1.10 -10.79
N ASN A 257 22.59 -1.74 -9.66
CA ASN A 257 22.16 -3.09 -9.29
C ASN A 257 22.55 -4.19 -10.31
N GLU A 258 23.66 -4.00 -11.02
CA GLU A 258 24.20 -4.95 -11.98
C GLU A 258 25.56 -5.50 -11.52
N PRO A 259 25.61 -6.27 -10.41
CA PRO A 259 26.88 -6.69 -9.82
C PRO A 259 27.71 -7.51 -10.82
N ALA A 260 29.03 -7.25 -10.86
CA ALA A 260 29.97 -7.92 -11.75
C ALA A 260 29.95 -9.45 -11.61
N ILE A 261 29.62 -9.96 -10.42
CA ILE A 261 29.46 -11.38 -10.13
C ILE A 261 27.99 -11.66 -9.80
N GLN A 262 27.28 -12.29 -10.73
CA GLN A 262 25.89 -12.69 -10.51
C GLN A 262 25.83 -13.93 -9.61
N ARG A 263 25.02 -13.86 -8.55
CA ARG A 263 24.75 -15.03 -7.71
C ARG A 263 24.06 -16.11 -8.55
N PRO A 264 24.54 -17.36 -8.56
CA PRO A 264 23.84 -18.43 -9.28
C PRO A 264 22.45 -18.63 -8.67
N LYS A 265 21.48 -18.99 -9.53
CA LYS A 265 20.14 -19.39 -9.06
C LYS A 265 20.31 -20.56 -8.10
N ARG A 266 19.82 -20.41 -6.88
CA ARG A 266 19.88 -21.46 -5.85
C ARG A 266 19.10 -22.68 -6.35
N ALA A 267 19.76 -23.82 -6.45
CA ALA A 267 19.09 -25.08 -6.73
C ALA A 267 18.15 -25.47 -5.57
N HIS A 268 17.14 -26.28 -5.84
CA HIS A 268 16.28 -26.83 -4.79
C HIS A 268 17.10 -27.67 -3.80
N LYS A 269 16.67 -27.73 -2.53
CA LYS A 269 17.33 -28.55 -1.49
C LYS A 269 17.51 -29.98 -2.00
N PRO A 270 18.75 -30.52 -2.07
CA PRO A 270 18.96 -31.91 -2.42
C PRO A 270 18.27 -32.79 -1.37
N ASN A 271 17.56 -33.83 -1.81
CA ASN A 271 16.97 -34.78 -0.88
C ASN A 271 18.03 -35.80 -0.43
N PHE A 272 18.65 -35.55 0.72
CA PHE A 272 19.71 -36.41 1.29
C PHE A 272 19.20 -37.75 1.85
N ASN A 273 17.88 -37.96 1.94
CA ASN A 273 17.26 -39.21 2.41
C ASN A 273 16.64 -40.03 1.27
N ARG A 274 16.98 -39.72 0.02
CA ARG A 274 16.49 -40.48 -1.12
C ARG A 274 17.28 -41.78 -1.23
N VAL A 275 16.77 -42.84 -0.60
CA VAL A 275 16.86 -44.17 -1.21
C VAL A 275 16.16 -44.04 -2.55
N ASP A 276 16.79 -44.50 -3.63
CA ASP A 276 16.27 -44.45 -5.00
C ASP A 276 14.82 -44.92 -5.04
N LYS A 277 13.91 -43.96 -4.92
CA LYS A 277 12.51 -44.10 -5.26
C LYS A 277 12.39 -43.46 -6.62
N GLU A 278 12.12 -44.35 -7.57
CA GLU A 278 11.65 -44.14 -8.93
C GLU A 278 11.11 -42.73 -9.16
N GLU A 279 11.56 -42.16 -10.27
CA GLU A 279 11.08 -40.92 -10.85
C GLU A 279 9.58 -40.75 -10.59
N LYS A 280 9.22 -39.73 -9.80
CA LYS A 280 7.84 -39.29 -9.77
C LYS A 280 7.53 -38.79 -11.18
N GLN A 281 6.72 -39.56 -11.89
CA GLN A 281 5.90 -39.10 -13.00
C GLN A 281 5.43 -37.67 -12.72
N GLU A 282 5.57 -36.79 -13.71
CA GLU A 282 4.74 -35.58 -13.80
C GLU A 282 3.32 -36.00 -13.45
N SER A 283 2.76 -35.50 -12.35
CA SER A 283 1.39 -35.81 -11.99
C SER A 283 0.52 -35.35 -13.15
N GLU A 284 -0.05 -36.31 -13.86
CA GLU A 284 -0.91 -36.06 -15.00
C GLU A 284 -1.99 -35.04 -14.60
N LEU A 285 -2.10 -33.94 -15.36
CA LEU A 285 -3.05 -32.87 -15.06
C LEU A 285 -4.47 -33.45 -14.88
N PRO A 286 -5.25 -33.00 -13.88
CA PRO A 286 -6.58 -33.52 -13.69
C PRO A 286 -7.45 -33.23 -14.93
N ILE A 287 -8.38 -34.14 -15.24
CA ILE A 287 -9.15 -34.13 -16.49
C ILE A 287 -9.90 -32.81 -16.73
N TRP A 288 -10.44 -32.19 -15.68
CA TRP A 288 -11.13 -30.90 -15.74
C TRP A 288 -10.20 -29.72 -16.05
N LYS A 289 -8.88 -29.86 -15.86
CA LYS A 289 -7.89 -28.87 -16.28
C LYS A 289 -7.41 -29.12 -17.71
N LYS A 290 -7.35 -30.40 -18.13
CA LYS A 290 -7.01 -30.78 -19.50
C LYS A 290 -8.10 -30.35 -20.49
N ILE A 291 -9.38 -30.52 -20.15
CA ILE A 291 -10.51 -30.28 -21.08
C ILE A 291 -10.56 -28.84 -21.62
N VAL A 292 -9.97 -27.86 -20.94
CA VAL A 292 -9.84 -26.49 -21.44
C VAL A 292 -9.04 -26.43 -22.76
N LEU A 293 -8.14 -27.38 -22.97
CA LEU A 293 -7.32 -27.51 -24.17
C LEU A 293 -7.96 -28.47 -25.20
N TYR A 294 -9.29 -28.60 -25.21
CA TYR A 294 -10.00 -29.55 -26.07
C TYR A 294 -9.67 -29.42 -27.56
N GLU A 295 -9.35 -28.21 -28.04
CA GLU A 295 -8.93 -27.96 -29.43
C GLU A 295 -7.64 -28.71 -29.82
N LYS A 296 -6.84 -29.12 -28.82
CA LYS A 296 -5.60 -29.88 -29.01
C LYS A 296 -5.78 -31.40 -28.85
N MET A 297 -6.98 -31.86 -28.50
CA MET A 297 -7.26 -33.28 -28.25
C MET A 297 -7.73 -33.99 -29.51
N GLN A 298 -7.47 -35.30 -29.57
CA GLN A 298 -8.13 -36.15 -30.57
C GLN A 298 -9.63 -36.30 -30.25
N PRO A 299 -10.52 -36.51 -31.24
CA PRO A 299 -11.96 -36.58 -31.00
C PRO A 299 -12.40 -37.61 -29.95
N GLU A 300 -11.78 -38.78 -29.93
CA GLU A 300 -12.06 -39.85 -28.98
C GLU A 300 -11.64 -39.46 -27.55
N GLU A 301 -10.46 -38.85 -27.41
CA GLU A 301 -9.94 -38.34 -26.14
C GLU A 301 -10.84 -37.22 -25.59
N PHE A 302 -11.24 -36.29 -26.46
CA PHE A 302 -12.16 -35.22 -26.10
C PHE A 302 -13.51 -35.77 -25.62
N LEU A 303 -14.08 -36.75 -26.31
CA LEU A 303 -15.36 -37.34 -25.91
C LEU A 303 -15.31 -38.00 -24.52
N VAL A 304 -14.21 -38.68 -24.21
CA VAL A 304 -13.97 -39.26 -22.88
C VAL A 304 -13.82 -38.15 -21.83
N ALA A 305 -13.02 -37.13 -22.11
CA ALA A 305 -12.82 -36.00 -21.21
C ALA A 305 -14.12 -35.24 -20.94
N TYR A 306 -14.91 -34.98 -21.98
CA TYR A 306 -16.22 -34.32 -21.94
C TYR A 306 -17.19 -35.08 -21.05
N ASN A 307 -17.40 -36.38 -21.30
CA ASN A 307 -18.33 -37.20 -20.52
C ASN A 307 -17.90 -37.32 -19.06
N THR A 308 -16.59 -37.41 -18.81
CA THR A 308 -16.06 -37.44 -17.44
C THR A 308 -16.33 -36.13 -16.71
N CYS A 309 -16.06 -34.98 -17.36
CA CYS A 309 -16.34 -33.66 -16.80
C CYS A 309 -17.83 -33.41 -16.59
N LEU A 310 -18.68 -33.91 -17.49
CA LEU A 310 -20.13 -33.82 -17.37
C LEU A 310 -20.65 -34.69 -16.21
N GLY A 311 -20.05 -35.86 -15.99
CA GLY A 311 -20.28 -36.68 -14.81
C GLY A 311 -19.92 -35.95 -13.51
N LEU A 312 -18.75 -35.29 -13.47
CA LEU A 312 -18.33 -34.48 -12.32
C LEU A 312 -19.31 -33.34 -12.03
N LEU A 313 -19.80 -32.66 -13.07
CA LEU A 313 -20.81 -31.62 -12.95
C LEU A 313 -22.11 -32.18 -12.33
N ARG A 314 -22.55 -33.34 -12.82
CA ARG A 314 -23.79 -34.01 -12.39
C ARG A 314 -23.75 -34.56 -10.96
N LEU A 315 -22.58 -34.82 -10.40
CA LEU A 315 -22.44 -35.13 -8.96
C LEU A 315 -22.84 -33.95 -8.07
N ASN A 316 -22.79 -32.73 -8.62
CA ASN A 316 -23.24 -31.49 -7.99
C ASN A 316 -22.55 -31.20 -6.63
N ASN A 317 -21.29 -31.58 -6.47
CA ASN A 317 -20.56 -31.41 -5.22
C ASN A 317 -19.18 -30.79 -5.43
N ILE A 318 -19.09 -29.85 -6.37
CA ILE A 318 -17.82 -29.19 -6.69
C ILE A 318 -17.57 -28.09 -5.65
N GLN A 319 -16.61 -28.32 -4.75
CA GLN A 319 -16.22 -27.38 -3.69
C GLN A 319 -15.00 -26.52 -4.04
N ASN A 320 -14.29 -26.88 -5.11
CA ASN A 320 -13.09 -26.15 -5.54
C ASN A 320 -13.47 -25.08 -6.60
N PRO A 321 -13.26 -23.77 -6.32
CA PRO A 321 -13.62 -22.70 -7.25
C PRO A 321 -12.86 -22.77 -8.57
N ILE A 322 -11.61 -23.23 -8.57
CA ILE A 322 -10.77 -23.38 -9.78
C ILE A 322 -11.35 -24.49 -10.67
N GLN A 323 -11.70 -25.63 -10.07
CA GLN A 323 -12.30 -26.74 -10.79
C GLN A 323 -13.63 -26.32 -11.44
N LEU A 324 -14.50 -25.64 -10.68
CA LEU A 324 -15.78 -25.18 -11.20
C LEU A 324 -15.59 -24.16 -12.33
N ALA A 325 -14.65 -23.22 -12.20
CA ALA A 325 -14.37 -22.24 -13.22
C ALA A 325 -13.91 -22.87 -14.54
N HIS A 326 -13.02 -23.87 -14.51
CA HIS A 326 -12.63 -24.60 -15.72
C HIS A 326 -13.81 -25.29 -16.41
N LEU A 327 -14.69 -25.92 -15.62
CA LEU A 327 -15.88 -26.58 -16.16
C LEU A 327 -16.86 -25.55 -16.75
N VAL A 328 -17.14 -24.46 -16.03
CA VAL A 328 -18.00 -23.37 -16.50
C VAL A 328 -17.46 -22.79 -17.80
N SER A 329 -16.18 -22.41 -17.86
CA SER A 329 -15.63 -21.78 -19.05
C SER A 329 -15.70 -22.72 -20.26
N THR A 330 -15.35 -23.99 -20.07
CA THR A 330 -15.33 -24.97 -21.14
C THR A 330 -16.75 -25.26 -21.65
N PHE A 331 -17.69 -25.55 -20.76
CA PHE A 331 -19.05 -25.92 -21.18
C PHE A 331 -19.82 -24.77 -21.81
N VAL A 332 -19.63 -23.54 -21.33
CA VAL A 332 -20.24 -22.35 -21.94
C VAL A 332 -19.69 -22.10 -23.34
N GLU A 333 -18.38 -22.27 -23.54
CA GLU A 333 -17.74 -22.14 -24.85
C GLU A 333 -18.21 -23.23 -25.83
N LEU A 334 -18.28 -24.48 -25.35
CA LEU A 334 -18.79 -25.61 -26.14
C LEU A 334 -20.26 -25.41 -26.54
N ASP A 335 -21.11 -24.92 -25.62
CA ASP A 335 -22.51 -24.58 -25.91
C ASP A 335 -22.62 -23.51 -27.01
N ALA A 336 -21.75 -22.48 -26.96
CA ALA A 336 -21.68 -21.45 -28.00
C ALA A 336 -21.19 -21.99 -29.36
N LYS A 337 -20.34 -23.02 -29.37
CA LYS A 337 -19.86 -23.71 -30.57
C LYS A 337 -20.82 -24.82 -31.06
N GLY A 338 -22.02 -24.94 -30.48
CA GLY A 338 -23.07 -25.87 -30.92
C GLY A 338 -23.03 -27.25 -30.26
N VAL A 339 -22.13 -27.50 -29.31
CA VAL A 339 -22.14 -28.69 -28.44
C VAL A 339 -22.98 -28.35 -27.21
N SER A 340 -24.30 -28.28 -27.41
CA SER A 340 -25.20 -27.74 -26.40
C SER A 340 -25.37 -28.63 -25.18
N LEU A 341 -25.35 -28.02 -24.00
CA LEU A 341 -25.74 -28.69 -22.77
C LEU A 341 -27.26 -28.87 -22.71
N SER A 342 -27.72 -29.97 -22.11
CA SER A 342 -29.15 -30.14 -21.79
C SER A 342 -29.60 -29.09 -20.76
N SER A 343 -30.89 -28.76 -20.74
CA SER A 343 -31.45 -27.82 -19.75
C SER A 343 -31.16 -28.26 -18.31
N GLU A 344 -31.12 -29.58 -18.07
CA GLU A 344 -30.79 -30.14 -16.77
C GLU A 344 -29.31 -29.91 -16.42
N ASP A 345 -28.38 -30.12 -17.37
CA ASP A 345 -26.96 -29.86 -17.15
C ASP A 345 -26.68 -28.35 -16.92
N LYS A 346 -27.39 -27.46 -17.62
CA LYS A 346 -27.32 -26.01 -17.38
C LYS A 346 -27.79 -25.64 -15.96
N ASN A 347 -28.85 -26.29 -15.47
CA ASN A 347 -29.30 -26.14 -14.09
C ASN A 347 -28.30 -26.71 -13.09
N MET A 348 -27.60 -27.80 -13.42
CA MET A 348 -26.56 -28.37 -12.56
C MET A 348 -25.34 -27.45 -12.44
N LEU A 349 -24.97 -26.69 -13.48
CA LEU A 349 -23.95 -25.64 -13.38
C LEU A 349 -24.34 -24.57 -12.35
N LYS A 350 -25.56 -24.05 -12.44
CA LYS A 350 -26.09 -23.09 -11.46
C LYS A 350 -26.14 -23.69 -10.05
N GLY A 351 -26.57 -24.95 -9.92
CA GLY A 351 -26.61 -25.66 -8.64
C GLY A 351 -25.24 -25.82 -8.00
N ASN A 352 -24.19 -26.12 -8.79
CA ASN A 352 -22.83 -26.19 -8.27
C ASN A 352 -22.30 -24.81 -7.85
N ILE A 353 -22.61 -23.75 -8.61
CA ILE A 353 -22.27 -22.37 -8.24
C ILE A 353 -22.92 -22.02 -6.89
N ASP A 354 -24.22 -22.26 -6.76
CA ASP A 354 -24.96 -21.98 -5.54
C ASP A 354 -24.37 -22.75 -4.33
N ARG A 355 -24.09 -24.04 -4.48
CA ARG A 355 -23.47 -24.85 -3.41
C ARG A 355 -22.06 -24.39 -3.06
N LEU A 356 -21.25 -24.05 -4.05
CA LEU A 356 -19.89 -23.57 -3.84
C LEU A 356 -19.88 -22.26 -3.05
N LEU A 357 -20.76 -21.32 -3.39
CA LEU A 357 -20.84 -20.03 -2.71
C LEU A 357 -21.48 -20.16 -1.33
N SER A 358 -22.56 -20.95 -1.23
CA SER A 358 -23.28 -21.18 0.03
C SER A 358 -22.48 -22.01 1.05
N SER A 359 -21.42 -22.71 0.62
CA SER A 359 -20.53 -23.44 1.54
C SER A 359 -19.53 -22.54 2.27
N LYS A 360 -19.44 -21.25 1.91
CA LYS A 360 -18.58 -20.27 2.58
C LYS A 360 -19.23 -19.81 3.88
N GLY A 361 -18.41 -19.60 4.91
CA GLY A 361 -18.91 -19.26 6.24
C GLY A 361 -18.89 -17.76 6.57
N ASN A 362 -18.17 -16.96 5.78
CA ASN A 362 -17.93 -15.55 6.04
C ASN A 362 -17.57 -14.80 4.74
N ARG A 363 -17.53 -13.46 4.82
CA ARG A 363 -17.20 -12.59 3.67
C ARG A 363 -15.82 -12.86 3.09
N ASP A 364 -14.82 -13.11 3.94
CA ASP A 364 -13.43 -13.32 3.54
C ASP A 364 -13.31 -14.57 2.66
N ASP A 365 -13.86 -15.71 3.12
CA ASP A 365 -13.83 -16.97 2.38
C ASP A 365 -14.68 -16.90 1.09
N LEU A 366 -15.77 -16.13 1.11
CA LEU A 366 -16.60 -15.86 -0.06
C LEU A 366 -15.83 -15.06 -1.11
N TYR A 367 -15.11 -14.02 -0.68
CA TYR A 367 -14.29 -13.20 -1.57
C TYR A 367 -13.12 -13.98 -2.16
N GLU A 368 -12.40 -14.76 -1.36
CA GLU A 368 -11.32 -15.62 -1.85
C GLU A 368 -11.86 -16.61 -2.91
N CYS A 369 -13.03 -17.20 -2.66
CA CYS A 369 -13.72 -18.06 -3.61
C CYS A 369 -14.03 -17.32 -4.92
N TYR A 370 -14.58 -16.11 -4.85
CA TYR A 370 -14.84 -15.27 -6.01
C TYR A 370 -13.57 -14.98 -6.81
N ILE A 371 -12.49 -14.58 -6.15
CA ILE A 371 -11.23 -14.22 -6.83
C ILE A 371 -10.63 -15.42 -7.56
N LEU A 372 -10.53 -16.58 -6.89
CA LEU A 372 -10.00 -17.80 -7.51
C LEU A 372 -10.84 -18.24 -8.71
N TYR A 373 -12.16 -18.13 -8.60
CA TYR A 373 -13.09 -18.44 -9.68
C TYR A 373 -12.91 -17.48 -10.86
N ALA A 374 -12.94 -16.15 -10.61
CA ALA A 374 -12.82 -15.12 -11.63
C ALA A 374 -11.47 -15.13 -12.35
N GLN A 375 -10.36 -15.28 -11.61
CA GLN A 375 -9.02 -15.39 -12.19
C GLN A 375 -8.90 -16.61 -13.12
N THR A 376 -9.48 -17.75 -12.71
CA THR A 376 -9.45 -18.97 -13.52
C THR A 376 -10.25 -18.80 -14.81
N LEU A 377 -11.43 -18.17 -14.74
CA LEU A 377 -12.21 -17.83 -15.94
C LEU A 377 -11.41 -16.94 -16.91
N ASN A 378 -10.75 -15.90 -16.40
CA ASN A 378 -9.92 -15.00 -17.19
C ASN A 378 -8.74 -15.73 -17.87
N VAL A 379 -8.05 -16.61 -17.14
CA VAL A 379 -6.95 -17.42 -17.69
C VAL A 379 -7.42 -18.32 -18.84
N ASN A 380 -8.64 -18.85 -18.74
CA ASN A 380 -9.22 -19.68 -19.80
C ASN A 380 -9.73 -18.86 -20.99
N GLY A 381 -9.64 -17.52 -20.95
CA GLY A 381 -10.18 -16.66 -21.99
C GLY A 381 -11.71 -16.65 -22.05
N TYR A 382 -12.37 -16.99 -20.94
CA TYR A 382 -13.81 -16.79 -20.78
C TYR A 382 -14.14 -15.32 -21.07
N ASP A 383 -15.24 -15.07 -21.80
CA ASP A 383 -15.75 -13.73 -22.15
C ASP A 383 -15.31 -13.10 -23.50
N LYS A 384 -14.72 -13.87 -24.43
CA LYS A 384 -14.38 -13.31 -25.76
C LYS A 384 -15.60 -13.10 -26.68
N ASP A 385 -16.59 -13.99 -26.58
CA ASP A 385 -17.82 -13.98 -27.35
C ASP A 385 -19.00 -14.19 -26.38
N MET A 386 -19.61 -13.10 -25.92
CA MET A 386 -20.71 -13.12 -24.93
C MET A 386 -21.95 -13.85 -25.50
N SER A 387 -22.03 -15.17 -25.32
CA SER A 387 -23.24 -15.95 -25.61
C SER A 387 -24.32 -15.70 -24.56
N ASP A 388 -25.60 -15.90 -24.93
CA ASP A 388 -26.74 -15.76 -24.00
C ASP A 388 -26.55 -16.59 -22.73
N PHE A 389 -26.05 -17.83 -22.88
CA PHE A 389 -25.79 -18.71 -21.75
C PHE A 389 -24.61 -18.25 -20.87
N SER A 390 -23.56 -17.66 -21.46
CA SER A 390 -22.45 -17.06 -20.70
C SER A 390 -22.95 -15.91 -19.81
N CYS A 391 -23.76 -15.01 -20.38
CA CYS A 391 -24.36 -13.90 -19.66
C CYS A 391 -25.24 -14.39 -18.50
N GLU A 392 -26.06 -15.40 -18.75
CA GLU A 392 -26.94 -15.99 -17.76
C GLU A 392 -26.17 -16.57 -16.55
N ILE A 393 -25.13 -17.38 -16.80
CA ILE A 393 -24.32 -17.99 -15.72
C ILE A 393 -23.58 -16.93 -14.92
N ARG A 394 -23.04 -15.91 -15.58
CA ARG A 394 -22.36 -14.81 -14.91
C ARG A 394 -23.29 -14.00 -14.02
N HIS A 395 -24.47 -13.66 -14.53
CA HIS A 395 -25.47 -12.92 -13.77
C HIS A 395 -25.93 -13.73 -12.56
N PHE A 396 -26.16 -15.04 -12.74
CA PHE A 396 -26.48 -15.95 -11.65
C PHE A 396 -25.41 -15.95 -10.55
N PHE A 397 -24.12 -16.11 -10.92
CA PHE A 397 -23.02 -16.10 -9.97
C PHE A 397 -22.97 -14.77 -9.19
N HIS A 398 -22.98 -13.63 -9.88
CA HIS A 398 -22.84 -12.32 -9.23
C HIS A 398 -24.03 -11.97 -8.34
N ASN A 399 -25.25 -12.33 -8.74
CA ASN A 399 -26.42 -12.09 -7.91
C ASN A 399 -26.35 -12.92 -6.64
N ARG A 400 -25.96 -14.20 -6.75
CA ARG A 400 -25.87 -15.09 -5.60
C ARG A 400 -24.75 -14.70 -4.65
N GLU A 401 -23.59 -14.34 -5.18
CA GLU A 401 -22.46 -13.83 -4.39
C GLU A 401 -22.86 -12.57 -3.62
N ARG A 402 -23.51 -11.59 -4.27
CA ARG A 402 -23.99 -10.37 -3.61
C ARG A 402 -25.00 -10.64 -2.51
N GLU A 403 -25.95 -11.53 -2.77
CA GLU A 403 -26.95 -11.93 -1.78
C GLU A 403 -26.27 -12.52 -0.52
N LEU A 404 -25.29 -13.40 -0.71
CA LEU A 404 -24.52 -14.00 0.39
C LEU A 404 -23.61 -12.98 1.07
N TRP A 405 -23.04 -12.03 0.33
CA TRP A 405 -22.23 -10.95 0.88
C TRP A 405 -23.00 -10.10 1.89
N GLU A 406 -24.26 -9.79 1.58
CA GLU A 406 -25.16 -9.06 2.48
C GLU A 406 -25.51 -9.88 3.74
N GLN A 407 -25.62 -11.21 3.62
CA GLN A 407 -25.95 -12.12 4.73
C GLN A 407 -24.76 -12.45 5.63
N PHE A 408 -23.56 -12.59 5.06
CA PHE A 408 -22.38 -13.02 5.78
C PHE A 408 -21.71 -11.88 6.55
N LYS A 409 -21.17 -12.23 7.71
CA LYS A 409 -20.33 -11.36 8.53
C LYS A 409 -18.86 -11.51 8.12
N TYR A 410 -18.09 -10.49 8.45
CA TYR A 410 -16.64 -10.55 8.36
C TYR A 410 -16.05 -11.56 9.35
N LYS A 411 -14.94 -12.19 8.99
CA LYS A 411 -14.23 -13.13 9.88
C LYS A 411 -13.85 -12.51 11.22
N LEU A 412 -13.41 -11.24 11.24
CA LEU A 412 -13.06 -10.55 12.49
C LEU A 412 -14.31 -10.31 13.37
N VAL A 413 -15.47 -10.01 12.77
CA VAL A 413 -16.74 -9.87 13.51
C VAL A 413 -17.13 -11.20 14.15
N LEU A 414 -17.02 -12.31 13.41
CA LEU A 414 -17.29 -13.65 13.96
C LEU A 414 -16.30 -14.05 15.07
N LEU A 415 -15.04 -13.62 14.96
CA LEU A 415 -14.04 -13.82 16.02
C LEU A 415 -14.42 -13.06 17.30
N LEU A 416 -14.85 -11.79 17.19
CA LEU A 416 -15.36 -11.01 18.33
C LEU A 416 -16.55 -11.68 19.01
N GLU A 417 -17.49 -12.25 18.24
CA GLU A 417 -18.66 -12.96 18.78
C GLU A 417 -18.32 -14.30 19.45
N ASN A 418 -17.14 -14.85 19.18
CA ASN A 418 -16.71 -16.17 19.65
C ASN A 418 -15.41 -16.12 20.48
N LEU A 419 -15.09 -14.97 21.08
CA LEU A 419 -13.88 -14.82 21.87
C LEU A 419 -13.77 -15.84 23.01
N ASP A 420 -12.56 -16.34 23.19
CA ASP A 420 -12.11 -17.09 24.34
C ASP A 420 -10.61 -16.79 24.61
N ASP A 421 -10.07 -17.38 25.67
CA ASP A 421 -8.67 -17.14 26.05
C ASP A 421 -7.65 -17.65 25.02
N SER A 422 -8.03 -18.56 24.12
CA SER A 422 -7.13 -19.15 23.13
C SER A 422 -7.04 -18.33 21.84
N ASN A 423 -8.09 -17.58 21.48
CA ASN A 423 -8.20 -16.92 20.17
C ASN A 423 -8.10 -15.38 20.22
N VAL A 424 -8.10 -14.75 21.41
CA VAL A 424 -8.10 -13.27 21.54
C VAL A 424 -6.90 -12.59 20.84
N LEU A 425 -5.75 -13.27 20.79
CA LEU A 425 -4.55 -12.75 20.12
C LEU A 425 -4.71 -12.64 18.59
N GLU A 426 -5.61 -13.42 17.99
CA GLU A 426 -5.88 -13.39 16.55
C GLU A 426 -6.52 -12.06 16.11
N LEU A 427 -7.16 -11.32 17.04
CA LEU A 427 -7.72 -10.01 16.73
C LEU A 427 -6.66 -9.06 16.16
N LYS A 428 -5.46 -9.05 16.75
CA LYS A 428 -4.37 -8.17 16.34
C LYS A 428 -3.75 -8.60 15.00
N SER A 429 -3.60 -9.90 14.77
CA SER A 429 -3.05 -10.40 13.50
C SER A 429 -4.01 -10.14 12.34
N LEU A 430 -5.31 -10.31 12.56
CA LEU A 430 -6.33 -10.02 11.56
C LEU A 430 -6.55 -8.52 11.35
N HIS A 431 -6.31 -7.67 12.36
CA HIS A 431 -6.61 -6.24 12.28
C HIS A 431 -6.00 -5.52 11.06
N LEU A 432 -4.82 -5.98 10.63
CA LEU A 432 -4.07 -5.39 9.52
C LEU A 432 -4.30 -6.09 8.16
N THR A 433 -5.11 -7.15 8.13
CA THR A 433 -5.42 -7.86 6.87
C THR A 433 -6.53 -7.15 6.11
N ALA A 434 -6.50 -7.27 4.78
CA ALA A 434 -7.53 -6.76 3.88
C ALA A 434 -8.37 -7.94 3.37
N PRO A 435 -9.58 -8.20 3.92
CA PRO A 435 -10.40 -9.37 3.57
C PRO A 435 -10.90 -9.33 2.13
N ASP A 436 -10.97 -8.15 1.53
CA ASP A 436 -11.35 -7.90 0.13
C ASP A 436 -10.15 -7.45 -0.73
N HIS A 437 -8.92 -7.55 -0.23
CA HIS A 437 -7.70 -7.02 -0.83
C HIS A 437 -7.70 -5.51 -1.16
N GLY A 438 -8.72 -4.75 -0.71
CA GLY A 438 -8.87 -3.31 -0.97
C GLY A 438 -8.83 -2.45 0.29
N THR A 439 -9.41 -2.94 1.39
CA THR A 439 -9.50 -2.20 2.66
C THR A 439 -9.13 -3.08 3.83
N ALA A 440 -8.17 -2.64 4.66
CA ALA A 440 -7.81 -3.36 5.87
C ALA A 440 -8.93 -3.30 6.93
N TYR A 441 -9.03 -4.33 7.77
CA TYR A 441 -9.96 -4.37 8.90
C TYR A 441 -9.85 -3.15 9.84
N SER A 442 -8.66 -2.57 9.96
CA SER A 442 -8.39 -1.35 10.71
C SER A 442 -9.16 -0.12 10.21
N SER A 443 -9.68 -0.15 8.98
CA SER A 443 -10.40 0.96 8.35
C SER A 443 -11.89 0.70 8.13
N LEU A 444 -12.41 -0.46 8.53
CA LEU A 444 -13.82 -0.83 8.41
C LEU A 444 -14.54 -0.64 9.75
N PRO A 445 -15.80 -0.18 9.80
CA PRO A 445 -16.60 -0.18 11.04
C PRO A 445 -17.15 -1.58 11.33
N LEU A 446 -16.46 -2.33 12.17
CA LEU A 446 -16.75 -3.74 12.42
C LEU A 446 -17.70 -3.94 13.59
N LEU A 447 -17.64 -3.08 14.61
CA LEU A 447 -18.40 -3.26 15.84
C LEU A 447 -19.90 -3.10 15.59
N LYS A 448 -20.31 -2.28 14.61
CA LYS A 448 -21.73 -2.17 14.21
C LYS A 448 -22.34 -3.47 13.67
N TYR A 449 -21.53 -4.45 13.27
CA TYR A 449 -21.98 -5.75 12.78
C TYR A 449 -21.93 -6.86 13.85
N VAL A 450 -21.38 -6.56 15.03
CA VAL A 450 -21.20 -7.50 16.13
C VAL A 450 -22.51 -7.69 16.89
N ASP A 451 -22.86 -8.94 17.17
CA ASP A 451 -23.87 -9.30 18.16
C ASP A 451 -23.34 -8.98 19.57
N LEU A 452 -23.72 -7.81 20.08
CA LEU A 452 -23.16 -7.26 21.33
C LEU A 452 -23.53 -8.08 22.56
N ASP A 453 -24.69 -8.74 22.57
CA ASP A 453 -25.08 -9.63 23.67
C ASP A 453 -24.17 -10.86 23.73
N LYS A 454 -23.83 -11.44 22.56
CA LYS A 454 -22.82 -12.51 22.50
C LYS A 454 -21.45 -12.00 22.95
N LEU A 455 -21.00 -10.86 22.43
CA LEU A 455 -19.70 -10.30 22.80
C LEU A 455 -19.59 -10.08 24.31
N VAL A 456 -20.59 -9.47 24.95
CA VAL A 456 -20.61 -9.28 26.41
C VAL A 456 -20.57 -10.63 27.14
N ALA A 457 -21.37 -11.61 26.71
CA ALA A 457 -21.36 -12.94 27.30
C ALA A 457 -19.99 -13.65 27.18
N LYS A 458 -19.23 -13.39 26.10
CA LYS A 458 -17.85 -13.86 25.95
C LYS A 458 -16.88 -13.08 26.84
N ILE A 459 -16.96 -11.75 26.88
CA ILE A 459 -16.12 -10.89 27.74
C ILE A 459 -16.19 -11.31 29.21
N LEU A 460 -17.39 -11.63 29.71
CA LEU A 460 -17.58 -12.09 31.09
C LEU A 460 -16.90 -13.42 31.42
N LYS A 461 -16.59 -14.23 30.41
CA LYS A 461 -15.92 -15.54 30.56
C LYS A 461 -14.41 -15.48 30.35
N LEU A 462 -13.89 -14.37 29.84
CA LEU A 462 -12.46 -14.20 29.56
C LEU A 462 -11.65 -14.07 30.85
N SER A 463 -10.42 -14.58 30.82
CA SER A 463 -9.43 -14.28 31.85
C SER A 463 -9.10 -12.78 31.92
N SER A 464 -8.49 -12.33 33.02
CA SER A 464 -8.03 -10.93 33.15
C SER A 464 -7.01 -10.56 32.07
N THR A 465 -6.15 -11.51 31.69
CA THR A 465 -5.16 -11.32 30.62
C THR A 465 -5.84 -11.10 29.27
N SER A 466 -6.79 -11.94 28.89
CA SER A 466 -7.50 -11.81 27.62
C SER A 466 -8.36 -10.55 27.55
N ARG A 467 -8.97 -10.12 28.66
CA ARG A 467 -9.67 -8.83 28.74
C ARG A 467 -8.72 -7.64 28.52
N THR A 468 -7.49 -7.74 29.01
CA THR A 468 -6.45 -6.74 28.77
C THR A 468 -6.07 -6.72 27.28
N MET A 469 -5.88 -7.89 26.67
CA MET A 469 -5.58 -7.99 25.23
C MET A 469 -6.70 -7.42 24.36
N LEU A 470 -7.97 -7.68 24.70
CA LEU A 470 -9.11 -7.09 24.01
C LEU A 470 -9.14 -5.55 24.18
N ALA A 471 -8.79 -5.05 25.36
CA ALA A 471 -8.67 -3.62 25.60
C ALA A 471 -7.56 -3.00 24.72
N ASP A 472 -6.40 -3.65 24.64
CA ASP A 472 -5.27 -3.21 23.80
C ASP A 472 -5.64 -3.18 22.32
N PHE A 473 -6.39 -4.18 21.84
CA PHE A 473 -6.94 -4.19 20.49
C PHE A 473 -7.83 -2.97 20.20
N LEU A 474 -8.73 -2.61 21.13
CA LEU A 474 -9.58 -1.42 20.98
C LEU A 474 -8.75 -0.12 21.05
N ILE A 475 -7.75 -0.06 21.92
CA ILE A 475 -6.83 1.08 22.03
C ILE A 475 -6.10 1.33 20.71
N GLU A 476 -5.57 0.27 20.08
CA GLU A 476 -4.90 0.35 18.79
C GLU A 476 -5.88 0.76 17.68
N ARG A 477 -7.02 0.06 17.58
CA ARG A 477 -8.05 0.29 16.55
C ARG A 477 -8.58 1.72 16.51
N TYR A 478 -8.78 2.34 17.67
CA TYR A 478 -9.33 3.70 17.78
C TYR A 478 -8.26 4.76 18.08
N PHE A 479 -6.97 4.43 17.90
CA PHE A 479 -5.84 5.35 18.07
C PHE A 479 -5.84 6.08 19.42
N LEU A 480 -6.16 5.37 20.51
CA LEU A 480 -6.35 5.97 21.84
C LEU A 480 -5.04 6.28 22.56
N SER A 481 -3.91 5.72 22.12
CA SER A 481 -2.56 6.04 22.64
C SER A 481 -2.04 7.41 22.17
N TYR A 482 -2.64 7.98 21.12
CA TYR A 482 -2.24 9.25 20.52
C TYR A 482 -3.26 10.33 20.86
N GLY A 483 -2.79 11.54 21.19
CA GLY A 483 -3.64 12.71 21.40
C GLY A 483 -4.09 13.33 20.07
N VAL A 484 -4.80 12.56 19.24
CA VAL A 484 -5.35 13.02 17.96
C VAL A 484 -6.84 13.31 18.07
N GLU A 485 -7.31 14.28 17.30
CA GLU A 485 -8.71 14.75 17.31
C GLU A 485 -9.67 13.81 16.57
N SER A 486 -9.19 13.04 15.60
CA SER A 486 -10.05 12.21 14.74
C SER A 486 -9.49 10.81 14.51
N VAL A 487 -10.40 9.85 14.42
CA VAL A 487 -10.18 8.53 13.82
C VAL A 487 -10.67 8.56 12.37
N ASN A 488 -10.27 7.57 11.58
CA ASN A 488 -10.78 7.37 10.22
C ASN A 488 -12.32 7.53 10.21
N GLU A 489 -12.85 8.35 9.29
CA GLU A 489 -14.28 8.68 9.23
C GLU A 489 -15.17 7.44 9.21
N ASN A 490 -14.71 6.36 8.56
CA ASN A 490 -15.42 5.09 8.50
C ASN A 490 -15.64 4.46 9.89
N LEU A 491 -14.69 4.61 10.82
CA LEU A 491 -14.80 4.05 12.18
C LEU A 491 -15.84 4.79 13.04
N ARG A 492 -16.31 5.98 12.62
CA ARG A 492 -17.38 6.69 13.33
C ARG A 492 -18.69 5.93 13.29
N GLU A 493 -18.91 5.08 12.29
CA GLU A 493 -20.11 4.24 12.21
C GLU A 493 -20.18 3.17 13.33
N ASP A 494 -19.08 2.91 14.05
CA ASP A 494 -19.07 2.02 15.22
C ASP A 494 -19.61 2.71 16.50
N ILE A 495 -19.91 4.02 16.48
CA ILE A 495 -20.27 4.82 17.67
C ILE A 495 -21.44 4.25 18.48
N ASP A 496 -22.55 3.93 17.84
CA ASP A 496 -23.77 3.46 18.53
C ASP A 496 -23.53 2.09 19.16
N ALA A 497 -22.84 1.21 18.43
CA ALA A 497 -22.45 -0.11 18.93
C ALA A 497 -21.48 -0.03 20.12
N LEU A 498 -20.54 0.93 20.12
CA LEU A 498 -19.62 1.12 21.23
C LEU A 498 -20.33 1.68 22.48
N LYS A 499 -21.32 2.58 22.32
CA LYS A 499 -22.15 3.07 23.42
C LYS A 499 -22.98 1.95 24.02
N GLU A 500 -23.66 1.19 23.17
CA GLU A 500 -24.46 0.03 23.61
C GLU A 500 -23.59 -1.03 24.29
N LEU A 501 -22.40 -1.31 23.76
CA LEU A 501 -21.44 -2.23 24.38
C LEU A 501 -20.98 -1.73 25.76
N SER A 502 -20.72 -0.43 25.89
CA SER A 502 -20.38 0.19 27.17
C SER A 502 -21.50 0.00 28.19
N ASP A 503 -22.74 0.33 27.82
CA ASP A 503 -23.90 0.24 28.71
C ASP A 503 -24.19 -1.20 29.13
N LYS A 504 -24.23 -2.14 28.18
CA LYS A 504 -24.45 -3.57 28.46
C LYS A 504 -23.35 -4.13 29.37
N LEU A 505 -22.09 -3.78 29.11
CA LEU A 505 -20.97 -4.26 29.93
C LEU A 505 -21.03 -3.68 31.35
N GLN A 506 -21.33 -2.39 31.50
CA GLN A 506 -21.49 -1.74 32.81
C GLN A 506 -22.59 -2.39 33.64
N VAL A 507 -23.75 -2.66 33.02
CA VAL A 507 -24.86 -3.38 33.67
C VAL A 507 -24.41 -4.79 34.10
N ALA A 508 -23.75 -5.52 33.21
CA ALA A 508 -23.32 -6.89 33.46
C ALA A 508 -22.30 -7.02 34.60
N ILE A 509 -21.41 -6.04 34.77
CA ILE A 509 -20.39 -6.06 35.83
C ILE A 509 -20.86 -5.37 37.13
N CYS A 510 -22.06 -4.77 37.17
CA CYS A 510 -22.49 -3.93 38.28
C CYS A 510 -22.62 -4.70 39.61
N SER A 511 -23.00 -5.98 39.55
CA SER A 511 -23.14 -6.87 40.71
C SER A 511 -21.83 -7.52 41.18
N LEU A 512 -20.73 -7.35 40.43
CA LEU A 512 -19.43 -7.93 40.79
C LEU A 512 -18.79 -7.21 41.98
N THR A 513 -17.93 -7.93 42.70
CA THR A 513 -17.14 -7.37 43.79
C THR A 513 -16.15 -6.31 43.27
N PRO A 514 -15.68 -5.38 44.12
CA PRO A 514 -14.68 -4.39 43.71
C PRO A 514 -13.41 -4.99 43.12
N VAL A 515 -12.97 -6.14 43.65
CA VAL A 515 -11.78 -6.86 43.18
C VAL A 515 -12.01 -7.45 41.78
N GLU A 516 -13.18 -8.03 41.53
CA GLU A 516 -13.54 -8.55 40.20
C GLU A 516 -13.69 -7.40 39.18
N LYS A 517 -14.31 -6.28 39.57
CA LYS A 517 -14.45 -5.09 38.72
C LYS A 517 -13.11 -4.52 38.26
N LEU A 518 -12.07 -4.62 39.08
CA LEU A 518 -10.73 -4.16 38.72
C LEU A 518 -10.23 -4.82 37.42
N SER A 519 -10.56 -6.09 37.20
CA SER A 519 -10.16 -6.83 35.99
C SER A 519 -10.84 -6.36 34.70
N TYR A 520 -11.90 -5.54 34.79
CA TYR A 520 -12.61 -4.97 33.64
C TYR A 520 -12.20 -3.52 33.35
N TYR A 521 -11.54 -2.84 34.30
CA TYR A 521 -11.31 -1.40 34.27
C TYR A 521 -10.63 -0.91 32.98
N LYS A 522 -9.57 -1.59 32.52
CA LYS A 522 -8.87 -1.22 31.28
C LYS A 522 -9.80 -1.32 30.07
N LEU A 523 -10.58 -2.40 29.97
CA LEU A 523 -11.50 -2.64 28.87
C LEU A 523 -12.65 -1.64 28.85
N THR A 524 -13.28 -1.37 30.01
CA THR A 524 -14.34 -0.38 30.11
C THR A 524 -13.83 1.02 29.75
N ASN A 525 -12.62 1.38 30.15
CA ASN A 525 -12.00 2.64 29.78
C ASN A 525 -11.69 2.72 28.27
N ALA A 526 -11.20 1.63 27.67
CA ALA A 526 -10.93 1.55 26.25
C ALA A 526 -12.22 1.72 25.42
N ILE A 527 -13.30 1.01 25.76
CA ILE A 527 -14.61 1.15 25.10
C ILE A 527 -15.15 2.57 25.25
N THR A 528 -15.10 3.12 26.47
CA THR A 528 -15.59 4.48 26.75
C THR A 528 -14.83 5.54 25.94
N SER A 529 -13.51 5.37 25.87
CA SER A 529 -12.64 6.28 25.13
C SER A 529 -12.81 6.13 23.63
N ALA A 530 -13.07 4.91 23.14
CA ALA A 530 -13.31 4.63 21.73
C ALA A 530 -14.56 5.37 21.21
N PHE A 531 -15.71 5.28 21.90
CA PHE A 531 -16.90 5.98 21.40
C PHE A 531 -16.76 7.50 21.48
N LYS A 532 -16.17 8.04 22.55
CA LYS A 532 -15.90 9.48 22.66
C LYS A 532 -14.93 9.97 21.58
N ARG A 533 -13.95 9.15 21.20
CA ARG A 533 -13.06 9.43 20.07
C ARG A 533 -13.84 9.44 18.75
N CYS A 534 -14.77 8.51 18.55
CA CYS A 534 -15.66 8.54 17.39
C CYS A 534 -16.57 9.79 17.36
N GLU A 535 -16.91 10.36 18.52
CA GLU A 535 -17.62 11.65 18.65
C GLU A 535 -16.74 12.89 18.36
N GLY A 536 -15.44 12.71 18.13
CA GLY A 536 -14.49 13.82 17.90
C GLY A 536 -13.88 14.40 19.17
N THR A 537 -13.91 13.68 20.28
CA THR A 537 -13.24 14.11 21.52
C THR A 537 -11.76 13.77 21.47
N THR A 538 -10.89 14.75 21.74
CA THR A 538 -9.45 14.52 21.97
C THR A 538 -9.25 13.75 23.27
N ILE A 539 -8.83 12.50 23.15
CA ILE A 539 -8.59 11.60 24.28
C ILE A 539 -7.19 11.01 24.12
N ARG A 540 -6.48 10.87 25.23
CA ARG A 540 -5.26 10.07 25.27
C ARG A 540 -5.32 9.18 26.49
N LEU A 541 -5.33 7.87 26.27
CA LEU A 541 -5.08 6.91 27.33
C LEU A 541 -3.56 6.85 27.54
N VAL A 542 -3.13 7.22 28.75
CA VAL A 542 -1.76 7.01 29.21
C VAL A 542 -1.77 5.65 29.91
N ASP A 543 -0.88 4.76 29.50
CA ASP A 543 -0.72 3.43 30.10
C ASP A 543 -0.42 3.50 31.61
#